data_AF-A0A9X1QAZ5-F1
#
_entry.id   AF-A0A9X1QAZ5-F1
#
_cell.length_a   1.000
_cell.length_b   1.000
_cell.length_c   1.000
_cell.angle_alpha   90.00
_cell.angle_beta   90.00
_cell.angle_gamma   90.00
#
_symmetry.space_group_name_H-M   'P 1'
#
loop_
_entity.id
_entity.type
_entity.pdbx_description
1 polymer ?
#
loop_
_entity_poly.entity_id
_entity_poly.type
_entity_poly.pdbx_seq_one_letter_code
_entity_poly.pdbx_strand_id
1 'polypeptide(L)' 'MFERFTKDARVVVTGAVEHAERGGAGSVDAEHLLLALLDREGSRASFALAALGGGRWLD' A
#
# COMPACT_ATOMS: atom_id res chain seq x y z
N MET A 1 -3.80 -5.09 -17.24
CA MET A 1 -4.51 -5.63 -16.05
C MET A 1 -4.85 -4.59 -14.98
N PHE A 2 -4.52 -3.30 -15.13
CA PHE A 2 -4.96 -2.28 -14.17
C PHE A 2 -5.71 -1.12 -14.83
N GLU A 3 -6.30 -1.36 -16.01
CA GLU A 3 -6.91 -0.30 -16.82
C GLU A 3 -7.99 0.48 -16.05
N ARG A 4 -8.67 -0.17 -15.08
CA ARG A 4 -9.70 0.44 -14.23
C ARG A 4 -9.19 1.10 -12.95
N PHE A 5 -7.91 0.95 -12.62
CA PHE A 5 -7.33 1.55 -11.43
C PHE A 5 -6.84 2.97 -11.72
N THR A 6 -6.98 3.84 -10.72
CA THR A 6 -6.31 5.14 -10.71
C THR A 6 -4.79 4.96 -10.74
N LYS A 7 -4.06 6.01 -11.12
CA LYS A 7 -2.59 5.99 -11.12
C LYS A 7 -2.03 5.57 -9.76
N ASP A 8 -2.56 6.12 -8.66
CA ASP A 8 -2.10 5.78 -7.31
C ASP A 8 -2.41 4.33 -6.94
N ALA A 9 -3.60 3.83 -7.29
CA ALA A 9 -3.96 2.44 -7.02
C ALA A 9 -3.05 1.45 -7.77
N ARG A 10 -2.58 1.79 -8.98
CA ARG A 10 -1.59 0.97 -9.70
C ARG A 10 -0.26 0.90 -8.95
N VAL A 11 0.23 2.04 -8.47
CA VAL A 11 1.47 2.12 -7.69
C VAL A 11 1.36 1.27 -6.42
N VAL A 12 0.24 1.37 -5.69
CA VAL A 12 0.00 0.57 -4.48
C VAL A 12 0.03 -0.92 -4.77
N VAL A 13 -0.63 -1.37 -5.84
CA VAL A 13 -0.68 -2.82 -6.14
C VAL A 13 0.69 -3.35 -6.55
N THR A 14 1.47 -2.57 -7.31
CA THR A 14 2.86 -2.93 -7.60
C THR A 14 3.69 -2.99 -6.31
N GLY A 15 3.60 -2.00 -5.43
CA GLY A 15 4.31 -2.00 -4.16
C GLY A 15 3.90 -3.18 -3.25
N ALA A 16 2.64 -3.61 -3.30
CA ALA A 16 2.19 -4.76 -2.52
C ALA A 16 2.85 -6.07 -2.99
N VAL A 17 3.14 -6.20 -4.29
CA VAL A 17 3.95 -7.31 -4.82
C VAL A 17 5.37 -7.24 -4.27
N GLU A 18 6.00 -6.06 -4.27
CA GLU A 18 7.36 -5.88 -3.72
C GLU A 18 7.44 -6.23 -2.22
N HIS A 19 6.39 -5.89 -1.45
CA HIS A 19 6.29 -6.30 -0.04
C HIS A 19 6.16 -7.82 0.12
N ALA A 20 5.30 -8.46 -0.67
CA ALA A 20 5.13 -9.92 -0.63
C ALA A 20 6.43 -10.65 -0.98
N GLU A 21 7.12 -10.21 -2.04
CA GLU A 21 8.40 -10.80 -2.47
C GLU A 21 9.49 -10.63 -1.41
N ARG A 22 9.61 -9.44 -0.80
CA ARG A 22 10.58 -9.21 0.29
C ARG A 22 10.30 -10.07 1.53
N GLY A 23 9.02 -10.34 1.81
CA GLY A 23 8.58 -11.21 2.90
C GLY A 23 8.67 -12.71 2.59
N GLY A 24 8.97 -13.09 1.34
CA GLY A 24 8.95 -14.49 0.89
C GLY A 24 7.54 -15.09 0.79
N ALA A 25 6.50 -14.25 0.70
CA ALA A 25 5.12 -14.69 0.57
C ALA A 25 4.82 -15.16 -0.86
N GLY A 26 4.09 -16.26 -1.00
CA GLY A 26 3.66 -16.79 -2.29
C GLY A 26 2.47 -16.06 -2.92
N SER A 27 1.84 -15.14 -2.17
CA SER A 27 0.67 -14.37 -2.57
C SER A 27 0.69 -12.97 -1.96
N VAL A 28 0.02 -12.04 -2.64
CA VAL A 28 -0.27 -10.71 -2.09
C VAL A 28 -1.52 -10.79 -1.23
N ASP A 29 -1.32 -10.73 0.08
CA ASP A 29 -2.38 -10.59 1.07
C ASP A 29 -2.58 -9.14 1.57
N ALA A 30 -3.60 -8.92 2.40
CA ALA A 30 -4.02 -7.59 2.87
C ALA A 30 -2.91 -6.79 3.58
N GLU A 31 -2.00 -7.46 4.28
CA GLU A 31 -0.87 -6.84 4.95
C GLU A 31 0.10 -6.16 3.98
N HIS A 32 0.40 -6.80 2.84
CA HIS A 32 1.27 -6.22 1.81
C HIS A 32 0.62 -5.02 1.13
N LEU A 33 -0.70 -5.09 0.90
CA LEU A 33 -1.48 -3.96 0.41
C LEU A 33 -1.47 -2.79 1.40
N LEU A 34 -1.62 -3.07 2.69
CA LEU A 34 -1.57 -2.05 3.73
C LEU A 34 -0.19 -1.37 3.78
N LEU A 35 0.89 -2.15 3.75
CA LEU A 35 2.25 -1.62 3.71
C LEU A 35 2.48 -0.74 2.47
N ALA A 36 2.03 -1.17 1.30
CA ALA A 36 2.13 -0.37 0.08
C ALA A 36 1.27 0.92 0.11
N LEU A 37 0.13 0.90 0.81
CA LEU A 37 -0.69 2.10 1.03
C LEU A 37 0.00 3.10 1.97
N LEU A 38 0.72 2.60 2.98
CA LEU A 38 1.51 3.42 3.91
C LEU A 38 2.72 4.05 3.21
N ASP A 39 3.43 3.29 2.37
CA ASP A 39 4.56 3.81 1.57
C ASP A 39 4.11 4.87 0.54
N ARG A 40 2.84 4.83 0.11
CA ARG A 40 2.29 5.76 -0.89
C ARG A 40 1.78 7.05 -0.26
N GLU A 41 2.72 7.89 0.17
CA GLU A 41 2.46 9.22 0.72
C GLU A 41 1.74 10.17 -0.26
N GLY A 42 1.03 11.16 0.30
CA GLY A 42 0.32 12.19 -0.47
C GLY A 42 -0.92 11.70 -1.23
N SER A 43 -1.25 10.41 -1.13
CA SER A 43 -2.45 9.82 -1.72
C SER A 43 -3.66 9.94 -0.79
N ARG A 44 -4.88 9.90 -1.34
CA ARG A 44 -6.12 9.88 -0.53
C ARG A 44 -6.11 8.78 0.55
N ALA A 45 -5.52 7.63 0.25
CA ALA A 45 -5.41 6.54 1.21
C ALA A 45 -4.45 6.88 2.35
N SER A 46 -3.28 7.46 2.06
CA SER A 46 -2.35 7.90 3.10
C SER A 46 -2.98 8.95 4.04
N PHE A 47 -3.78 9.88 3.51
CA PHE A 47 -4.54 10.83 4.33
C PHE A 47 -5.57 10.13 5.22
N ALA A 48 -6.34 9.18 4.68
CA ALA A 48 -7.33 8.43 5.45
C ALA A 48 -6.67 7.60 6.57
N LEU A 49 -5.55 6.93 6.26
CA LEU A 49 -4.77 6.17 7.24
C LEU A 49 -4.20 7.07 8.33
N ALA A 50 -3.64 8.24 7.97
CA ALA A 50 -3.14 9.21 8.93
C ALA A 50 -4.24 9.72 9.87
N ALA A 51 -5.43 10.03 9.34
CA ALA A 51 -6.59 10.45 10.14
C ALA A 51 -7.04 9.39 11.15
N LEU A 52 -6.77 8.11 10.89
CA LEU A 52 -7.06 6.99 11.78
C LEU A 52 -5.87 6.63 12.70
N GLY A 53 -4.78 7.39 12.66
CA GLY A 53 -3.58 7.16 13.48
C GLY A 53 -2.52 6.26 12.84
N GLY A 54 -2.66 5.88 11.57
CA GLY A 54 -1.71 5.05 10.83
C GLY A 54 -0.32 5.67 10.63
N GLY A 55 -0.19 6.99 10.68
CA GLY A 55 1.10 7.68 10.61
C GLY A 55 1.92 7.67 11.91
N ARG A 56 1.28 7.35 13.05
CA ARG A 56 1.92 7.37 14.38
C ARG A 56 2.74 6.11 14.70
N TRP A 57 2.78 5.13 13.81
CA TRP A 57 3.48 3.85 13.98
C TRP A 57 4.93 3.91 13.47
N LEU A 58 5.29 5.01 12.79
CA LEU A 58 6.62 5.26 12.22
C LEU A 58 7.46 6.22 13.08
N ASP A 59 6.86 6.79 14.14
CA ASP A 59 7.55 7.56 15.19
C ASP A 59 7.97 6.64 16.35
#